data_AF-A0A8C9KKA3-F1
#
_entry.id   AF-A0A8C9KKA3-F1
#
_cell.length_a   1.000
_cell.length_b   1.000
_cell.length_c   1.000
_cell.angle_alpha   90.00
_cell.angle_beta   90.00
_cell.angle_gamma   90.00
#
_symmetry.space_group_name_H-M   'P 1'
#
loop_
_entity.id
_entity.type
_entity.pdbx_description
1 polymer ?
#
loop_
_entity_poly.entity_id
_entity_poly.type
_entity_poly.pdbx_seq_one_letter_code
_entity_poly.pdbx_strand_id
1 'polypeptide(L)'
;MEAHSQPVPSQPPVSFKDVAVTFTREEWGQLDPAQRTLYRNVTLETCSHLAFLGLLLSKPAVICWLEQGQDPWRAEHGPPG
;
A
#
# COMPACT_ATOMS: atom_id res chain seq x y z
N MET A 1 -21.45 23.27 36.61
CA MET A 1 -21.60 22.82 35.21
C MET A 1 -20.24 22.28 34.81
N GLU A 2 -20.02 20.97 34.93
CA GLU A 2 -18.77 20.33 34.54
C GLU A 2 -18.95 19.77 33.13
N ALA A 3 -18.24 20.34 32.16
CA ALA A 3 -18.21 19.84 30.80
C ALA A 3 -17.29 18.60 30.79
N HIS A 4 -17.88 17.42 30.98
CA HIS A 4 -17.20 16.14 30.79
C HIS A 4 -16.87 15.96 29.31
N SER A 5 -15.75 16.52 28.87
CA SER A 5 -15.18 16.25 27.56
C SER A 5 -14.60 14.84 27.60
N GLN A 6 -15.39 13.86 27.16
CA GLN A 6 -14.86 12.53 26.88
C GLN A 6 -13.78 12.67 25.80
N PRO A 7 -12.60 12.05 25.96
CA PRO A 7 -11.63 12.00 24.88
C PRO A 7 -12.29 11.31 23.70
N VAL A 8 -12.47 12.04 22.59
CA VAL A 8 -12.79 11.43 21.30
C VAL A 8 -11.69 10.39 21.04
N PRO A 9 -12.03 9.11 20.84
CA PRO A 9 -11.02 8.13 20.48
C PRO A 9 -10.37 8.58 19.17
N SER A 10 -9.08 8.88 19.23
CA SER A 10 -8.27 9.15 18.05
C SER A 10 -8.36 7.94 17.13
N GLN A 11 -8.85 8.14 15.90
CA GLN A 11 -8.93 7.05 14.94
C GLN A 11 -7.52 6.46 14.70
N PRO A 12 -7.39 5.12 14.62
CA PRO A 12 -6.10 4.50 14.36
C PRO A 12 -5.54 5.01 13.02
N PRO A 13 -4.22 5.23 12.92
CA PRO A 13 -3.60 5.69 11.69
C PRO A 13 -3.83 4.66 10.58
N VAL A 14 -4.36 5.12 9.45
CA VAL A 14 -4.56 4.30 8.26
C VAL A 14 -3.19 3.89 7.72
N SER A 15 -2.96 2.60 7.55
CA SER A 15 -1.74 2.05 6.97
C SER A 15 -1.92 1.77 5.48
N PHE A 16 -0.81 1.65 4.75
CA PHE A 16 -0.86 1.26 3.34
C PHE A 16 -1.60 -0.06 3.10
N LYS A 17 -1.55 -1.00 4.06
CA LYS A 17 -2.26 -2.29 3.95
C LYS A 17 -3.78 -2.13 3.95
N ASP A 18 -4.31 -1.07 4.56
CA ASP A 18 -5.75 -0.83 4.66
C ASP A 18 -6.35 -0.33 3.34
N VAL A 19 -5.50 0.20 2.45
CA VAL A 19 -5.90 0.80 1.16
C VAL A 19 -5.30 0.07 -0.06
N ALA A 20 -4.32 -0.81 0.15
CA ALA A 20 -3.67 -1.54 -0.92
C ALA A 20 -4.55 -2.69 -1.42
N VAL A 21 -4.70 -2.77 -2.73
CA VAL A 21 -5.16 -3.99 -3.39
C VAL A 21 -3.97 -4.96 -3.47
N THR A 22 -4.19 -6.23 -3.17
CA THR A 22 -3.17 -7.27 -3.29
C THR A 22 -3.71 -8.40 -4.15
N PHE A 23 -2.88 -8.92 -5.04
CA PHE A 23 -3.19 -10.08 -5.86
C PHE A 23 -2.30 -11.24 -5.44
N THR A 24 -2.87 -12.44 -5.42
CA THR A 24 -2.10 -13.69 -5.41
C THR A 24 -1.35 -13.85 -6.75
N ARG A 25 -0.39 -14.80 -6.80
CA ARG A 25 0.33 -15.11 -8.03
C ARG A 25 -0.62 -15.54 -9.15
N GLU A 26 -1.60 -16.36 -8.80
CA GLU A 26 -2.59 -16.91 -9.72
C GLU A 26 -3.49 -15.80 -10.27
N GLU A 27 -4.02 -14.93 -9.40
CA GLU A 27 -4.85 -13.77 -9.82
C GLU A 27 -4.04 -12.79 -10.67
N TRP A 28 -2.79 -12.51 -10.31
CA TRP A 28 -1.94 -11.65 -11.11
C TRP A 28 -1.69 -12.23 -12.51
N GLY A 29 -1.51 -13.55 -12.59
CA GLY A 29 -1.36 -14.29 -13.85
C GLY A 29 -2.55 -14.10 -14.80
N GLN A 30 -3.76 -13.91 -14.24
CA GLN A 30 -4.98 -13.66 -15.02
C GLN A 30 -5.16 -12.19 -15.45
N LEU A 31 -4.42 -11.25 -14.87
CA LEU A 31 -4.53 -9.84 -15.24
C LEU A 31 -3.94 -9.57 -16.62
N ASP A 32 -4.65 -8.77 -17.41
CA ASP A 32 -4.12 -8.24 -18.67
C ASP A 32 -3.05 -7.14 -18.43
N PRO A 33 -2.23 -6.82 -19.45
CA PRO A 33 -1.17 -5.81 -19.30
C PRO A 33 -1.66 -4.42 -18.87
N ALA A 34 -2.87 -4.01 -19.26
CA ALA A 34 -3.45 -2.73 -18.88
C ALA A 34 -3.86 -2.75 -17.40
N GLN A 35 -4.43 -3.85 -16.91
CA GLN A 35 -4.74 -4.03 -15.49
C GLN A 35 -3.48 -4.01 -14.60
N ARG A 36 -2.40 -4.67 -15.03
CA ARG A 36 -1.11 -4.65 -14.30
C ARG A 36 -0.50 -3.25 -14.26
N THR A 37 -0.62 -2.51 -15.36
CA THR A 37 -0.17 -1.11 -15.44
C THR A 37 -1.00 -0.21 -14.52
N LEU A 38 -2.33 -0.38 -14.53
CA LEU A 38 -3.23 0.35 -13.65
C LEU A 38 -2.90 0.07 -12.18
N TYR A 39 -2.70 -1.20 -11.81
CA TYR A 39 -2.28 -1.58 -10.47
C TYR A 39 -1.02 -0.85 -10.03
N ARG A 40 0.03 -0.89 -10.86
CA ARG A 40 1.30 -0.21 -10.59
C ARG A 40 1.08 1.27 -10.33
N ASN A 41 0.35 1.95 -11.21
CA ASN A 41 0.10 3.39 -11.10
C ASN A 41 -0.68 3.73 -9.84
N VAL A 42 -1.80 3.05 -9.59
CA VAL A 42 -2.65 3.30 -8.40
C VAL A 42 -1.87 3.04 -7.13
N THR A 43 -1.03 2.01 -7.10
CA THR A 43 -0.25 1.64 -5.92
C THR A 43 0.86 2.65 -5.62
N LEU A 44 1.57 3.12 -6.65
CA LEU A 44 2.58 4.18 -6.53
C LEU A 44 1.95 5.51 -6.09
N GLU A 45 0.85 5.91 -6.71
CA GLU A 45 0.13 7.14 -6.36
C GLU A 45 -0.40 7.10 -4.93
N THR A 46 -0.97 5.96 -4.50
CA THR A 46 -1.45 5.78 -3.12
C THR A 46 -0.29 5.91 -2.13
N CYS A 47 0.87 5.35 -2.42
CA CYS A 47 2.04 5.51 -1.56
C CYS A 47 2.56 6.95 -1.51
N SER A 48 2.55 7.66 -2.65
CA SER A 48 2.88 9.09 -2.70
C SER A 48 1.94 9.90 -1.80
N HIS A 49 0.64 9.65 -1.87
CA HIS A 49 -0.35 10.30 -1.01
C HIS A 49 -0.15 9.98 0.47
N LEU A 50 0.11 8.72 0.83
CA LEU A 50 0.37 8.35 2.22
C LEU A 50 1.67 8.97 2.75
N ALA A 51 2.70 9.09 1.91
CA ALA A 51 3.94 9.78 2.26
C ALA A 51 3.68 11.29 2.46
N PHE A 52 2.91 11.92 1.58
CA PHE A 52 2.51 13.32 1.70
C PHE A 52 1.72 13.60 2.99
N LEU A 53 0.85 12.67 3.39
CA LEU A 53 0.09 12.75 4.64
C LEU A 53 0.91 12.40 5.90
N GLY A 54 2.18 12.00 5.76
CA GLY A 54 3.01 11.54 6.88
C GLY A 54 2.56 10.20 7.48
N LEU A 55 1.73 9.43 6.76
CA LEU A 55 1.19 8.14 7.21
C LEU A 55 2.05 6.95 6.77
N LEU A 56 3.04 7.18 5.92
CA LEU A 56 3.97 6.14 5.47
C LEU A 56 5.22 6.09 6.34
N LEU A 57 5.24 5.21 7.35
CA LEU A 57 6.37 5.04 8.27
C LEU A 57 7.62 4.46 7.59
N SER A 58 7.43 3.59 6.61
CA SER A 58 8.51 2.99 5.83
C SER A 58 7.98 2.58 4.45
N LYS A 59 8.88 2.59 3.46
CA LYS A 59 8.53 2.23 2.08
C LYS A 59 8.22 0.73 1.99
N PRO A 60 7.00 0.33 1.60
CA PRO A 60 6.63 -1.08 1.49
C PRO A 60 7.46 -1.78 0.41
N ALA A 61 7.84 -3.05 0.64
CA ALA A 61 8.62 -3.84 -0.32
C ALA A 61 7.97 -3.89 -1.72
N VAL A 62 6.64 -3.98 -1.78
CA VAL A 62 5.88 -3.97 -3.03
C VAL A 62 6.13 -2.69 -3.84
N ILE A 63 6.32 -1.53 -3.19
CA ILE A 63 6.61 -0.26 -3.89
C ILE A 63 8.00 -0.28 -4.49
N CYS A 64 9.01 -0.71 -3.73
CA CYS A 64 10.38 -0.80 -4.24
C CYS A 64 10.46 -1.62 -5.53
N TRP A 65 9.62 -2.64 -5.65
CA TRP A 65 9.64 -3.53 -6.80
C TRP A 65 8.81 -3.03 -7.96
N LEU A 66 7.64 -2.46 -7.69
CA LEU A 66 6.85 -1.77 -8.69
C LEU A 66 7.64 -0.64 -9.34
N GLU A 67 8.45 0.10 -8.59
CA GLU A 67 9.35 1.11 -9.17
C GLU A 67 10.40 0.50 -10.11
N GLN A 68 10.97 -0.65 -9.74
CA GLN A 68 11.93 -1.40 -10.55
C GLN A 68 11.28 -2.10 -11.77
N GLY A 69 9.96 -1.99 -11.95
CA GLY A 69 9.21 -2.69 -12.98
C GLY A 69 9.12 -4.20 -12.73
N GLN A 70 9.38 -4.63 -11.49
CA GLN A 70 9.26 -6.00 -11.05
C GLN A 70 7.83 -6.31 -10.58
N ASP A 71 7.54 -7.59 -10.59
CA ASP A 71 6.26 -8.17 -10.28
C ASP A 71 5.96 -8.25 -8.77
N PRO A 72 4.78 -7.80 -8.30
CA PRO A 72 4.50 -7.60 -6.87
C PRO A 72 4.40 -8.89 -6.05
N TRP A 73 4.03 -10.05 -6.62
CA TRP A 73 3.93 -11.32 -5.88
C TRP A 73 5.28 -11.92 -5.50
N ARG A 74 6.40 -11.35 -5.95
CA ARG A 74 7.70 -11.79 -5.42
C ARG A 74 7.81 -11.39 -3.93
N ALA A 75 6.95 -10.49 -3.40
CA ALA A 75 7.18 -9.72 -2.15
C ALA A 75 7.07 -10.58 -0.92
N GLU A 76 6.34 -11.68 -1.09
CA GLU A 76 6.26 -12.77 -0.14
C GLU A 76 7.61 -13.43 0.15
N HIS A 77 8.59 -13.37 -0.77
CA HIS A 77 9.90 -14.02 -0.59
C HIS A 77 10.97 -13.12 0.04
N GLY A 78 10.65 -11.85 0.35
CA GLY A 78 11.62 -10.88 0.86
C GLY A 78 12.70 -10.47 -0.16
N PRO A 79 13.47 -9.40 0.11
CA PRO A 79 14.60 -9.04 -0.75
C PRO A 79 15.65 -10.17 -0.71
N PRO A 80 16.33 -10.46 -1.84
CA PRO A 80 17.50 -11.32 -1.80
C PRO A 80 18.55 -10.68 -0.88
N GLY A 81 19.03 -11.47 0.08
CA GLY A 81 20.08 -11.06 1.03
C GLY A 81 21.42 -10.80 0.38
#